data_AF-A0A166B1J9-F1
#
_entry.id   AF-A0A166B1J9-F1
#
_cell.length_a   1.000
_cell.length_b   1.000
_cell.length_c   1.000
_cell.angle_alpha   90.00
_cell.angle_beta   90.00
_cell.angle_gamma   90.00
#
_symmetry.space_group_name_H-M   'P 1'
#
loop_
_entity.id
_entity.type
_entity.pdbx_description
1 polymer ?
#
loop_
_entity_poly.entity_id
_entity_poly.type
_entity_poly.pdbx_seq_one_letter_code
_entity_poly.pdbx_strand_id
1 'polypeptide(L)'
;MGAALSFLIGTKAGRAVAAVLLLLVLAVIAYHQIKQGAFIEAEHEALQGTVNAERERTQDDAYLQGLEDYNLCLEYLRNSGMQHTECEQLRGVHKE
;
A
#
# COMPACT_ATOMS: atom_id res chain seq x y z
N MET A 1 -41.12 -28.67 0.92
CA MET A 1 -40.67 -27.37 0.38
C MET A 1 -41.78 -26.58 -0.32
N GLY A 2 -42.74 -27.22 -1.02
CA GLY A 2 -43.81 -26.52 -1.74
C GLY A 2 -44.79 -25.67 -0.89
N ALA A 3 -45.20 -26.15 0.29
CA ALA A 3 -46.18 -25.45 1.12
C ALA A 3 -45.67 -24.09 1.66
N ALA A 4 -44.40 -24.00 2.03
CA ALA A 4 -43.79 -22.76 2.50
C ALA A 4 -43.65 -21.72 1.38
N LEU A 5 -43.25 -22.15 0.17
CA LEU A 5 -43.19 -21.30 -1.02
C LEU A 5 -44.59 -20.80 -1.42
N SER A 6 -45.61 -21.65 -1.40
CA SER A 6 -46.99 -21.25 -1.67
C SER A 6 -47.54 -20.27 -0.62
N PHE A 7 -47.15 -20.39 0.65
CA PHE A 7 -47.53 -19.44 1.71
C PHE A 7 -46.84 -18.07 1.55
N LEU A 8 -45.54 -18.08 1.21
CA LEU A 8 -44.75 -16.87 0.95
C LEU A 8 -45.27 -16.08 -0.28
N ILE A 9 -45.73 -16.79 -1.32
CA ILE A 9 -46.20 -16.17 -2.56
C ILE A 9 -47.70 -15.82 -2.50
N GLY A 10 -48.51 -16.65 -1.83
CA GLY A 10 -49.96 -16.56 -1.84
C GLY A 10 -50.58 -15.61 -0.81
N THR A 11 -49.84 -15.19 0.23
CA THR A 11 -50.37 -14.33 1.29
C THR A 11 -49.61 -13.00 1.42
N LYS A 12 -50.31 -11.92 1.82
CA LYS A 12 -49.67 -10.60 2.05
C LYS A 12 -48.60 -10.67 3.14
N ALA A 13 -48.83 -11.45 4.20
CA ALA A 13 -47.87 -11.67 5.27
C ALA A 13 -46.64 -12.45 4.78
N GLY A 14 -46.85 -13.50 3.97
CA GLY A 14 -45.77 -14.26 3.35
C GLY A 14 -44.85 -13.40 2.47
N ARG A 15 -45.43 -12.49 1.68
CA ARG A 15 -44.67 -11.54 0.85
C ARG A 15 -43.85 -10.56 1.67
N ALA A 16 -44.38 -10.06 2.78
CA ALA A 16 -43.65 -9.19 3.70
C ALA A 16 -42.44 -9.91 4.32
N VAL A 17 -42.63 -11.15 4.77
CA VAL A 17 -41.52 -11.98 5.30
C VAL A 17 -40.46 -12.25 4.23
N ALA A 18 -40.88 -12.59 3.00
CA ALA A 18 -39.96 -12.79 1.89
C ALA A 18 -39.15 -11.52 1.58
N ALA A 19 -39.79 -10.35 1.56
CA ALA A 19 -39.12 -9.08 1.31
C ALA A 19 -38.07 -8.74 2.38
N VAL A 20 -38.41 -8.96 3.66
CA VAL A 20 -37.46 -8.74 4.78
C VAL A 20 -36.25 -9.68 4.66
N LEU A 21 -36.48 -10.97 4.38
CA LEU A 21 -35.38 -11.92 4.18
C LEU A 21 -34.49 -11.53 3.01
N LEU A 22 -35.09 -11.06 1.91
CA LEU A 22 -34.35 -10.62 0.73
C LEU A 22 -33.49 -9.38 1.05
N LEU A 23 -34.04 -8.42 1.80
CA LEU A 23 -33.29 -7.24 2.26
C LEU A 23 -32.12 -7.63 3.18
N LEU A 24 -32.32 -8.58 4.10
CA LEU A 24 -31.25 -9.06 4.97
C LEU A 24 -30.12 -9.71 4.17
N VAL A 25 -30.45 -10.56 3.19
CA VAL A 25 -29.45 -11.18 2.31
C VAL A 25 -28.68 -10.12 1.52
N LEU A 26 -29.36 -9.14 0.94
CA LEU A 26 -28.73 -8.04 0.22
C LEU A 26 -27.81 -7.21 1.13
N ALA A 27 -28.23 -6.93 2.37
CA ALA A 27 -27.42 -6.21 3.33
C ALA A 27 -26.14 -6.97 3.70
N VAL A 28 -26.21 -8.28 3.88
CA VAL A 28 -25.03 -9.12 4.16
C VAL A 28 -24.06 -9.12 2.97
N ILE A 29 -24.58 -9.27 1.74
CA ILE A 29 -23.74 -9.23 0.53
C ILE A 29 -23.07 -7.86 0.39
N ALA A 30 -23.83 -6.77 0.54
CA ALA A 30 -23.29 -5.42 0.47
C ALA A 30 -22.21 -5.18 1.53
N TYR A 31 -22.45 -5.60 2.78
CA TYR A 31 -21.47 -5.49 3.86
C TYR A 31 -20.17 -6.25 3.53
N HIS A 32 -20.26 -7.47 3.02
CA HIS A 32 -19.09 -8.25 2.63
C HIS A 32 -18.31 -7.60 1.49
N GLN A 33 -18.99 -7.09 0.46
CA GLN A 33 -18.34 -6.42 -0.67
C GLN A 33 -17.65 -5.12 -0.25
N ILE A 34 -18.30 -4.29 0.56
CA ILE A 34 -17.71 -3.05 1.08
C ILE A 34 -16.49 -3.36 1.94
N LYS A 35 -16.60 -4.36 2.81
CA LYS A 35 -15.49 -4.78 3.67
C LYS A 35 -14.31 -5.26 2.82
N GLN A 36 -14.54 -6.15 1.86
CA GLN A 36 -13.49 -6.65 0.98
C GLN A 36 -12.83 -5.53 0.16
N GLY A 37 -13.61 -4.62 -0.42
CA GLY A 37 -13.07 -3.47 -1.15
C GLY A 37 -12.17 -2.60 -0.28
N ALA A 38 -12.62 -2.26 0.93
CA ALA A 38 -11.84 -1.44 1.87
C ALA A 38 -10.54 -2.13 2.32
N PHE A 39 -10.53 -3.45 2.49
CA PHE A 39 -9.30 -4.20 2.83
C PHE A 39 -8.31 -4.23 1.66
N ILE A 40 -8.79 -4.45 0.44
CA ILE A 40 -7.95 -4.50 -0.76
C ILE A 40 -7.30 -3.14 -1.02
N GLU A 41 -8.06 -2.06 -0.86
CA GLU A 41 -7.56 -0.71 -1.11
C GLU A 41 -6.51 -0.29 -0.06
N ALA A 42 -6.76 -0.56 1.23
CA ALA A 42 -5.80 -0.29 2.30
C ALA A 42 -4.52 -1.13 2.16
N GLU A 43 -4.63 -2.40 1.75
CA GLU A 43 -3.47 -3.25 1.48
C GLU A 43 -2.68 -2.73 0.27
N HIS A 44 -3.36 -2.35 -0.81
CA HIS A 44 -2.71 -1.78 -1.99
C HIS A 44 -1.98 -0.45 -1.69
N GLU A 45 -2.60 0.45 -0.94
CA GLU A 45 -1.97 1.70 -0.51
C GLU A 45 -0.74 1.45 0.37
N ALA A 46 -0.85 0.52 1.34
CA ALA A 46 0.27 0.14 2.19
C ALA A 46 1.42 -0.46 1.36
N LEU A 47 1.11 -1.34 0.40
CA LEU A 47 2.11 -1.92 -0.50
C LEU A 47 2.74 -0.85 -1.40
N GLN A 48 1.97 0.10 -1.95
CA GLN A 48 2.52 1.19 -2.76
C GLN A 48 3.53 2.04 -1.99
N GLY A 49 3.23 2.36 -0.72
CA GLY A 49 4.17 3.10 0.14
C GLY A 49 5.50 2.34 0.30
N THR A 50 5.44 1.03 0.54
CA THR A 50 6.66 0.20 0.67
C THR A 50 7.44 0.08 -0.64
N VAL A 51 6.76 -0.12 -1.76
CA VAL A 51 7.39 -0.22 -3.09
C VAL A 51 8.07 1.10 -3.47
N ASN A 52 7.44 2.24 -3.19
CA ASN A 52 8.03 3.55 -3.45
C ASN A 52 9.26 3.78 -2.58
N ALA A 53 9.21 3.43 -1.30
CA ALA A 53 10.36 3.55 -0.40
C ALA A 53 11.54 2.67 -0.84
N GLU A 54 11.28 1.42 -1.25
CA GLU A 54 12.32 0.55 -1.80
C GLU A 54 12.89 1.06 -3.13
N ARG A 55 12.05 1.65 -3.98
CA ARG A 55 12.50 2.28 -5.23
C ARG A 55 13.39 3.48 -4.96
N GLU A 56 13.04 4.33 -4.00
CA GLU A 56 13.85 5.47 -3.59
C GLU A 56 15.20 5.01 -3.02
N ARG A 57 15.22 3.98 -2.16
CA ARG A 57 16.46 3.38 -1.66
C ARG A 57 17.36 2.87 -2.79
N THR A 58 16.77 2.15 -3.74
CA THR A 58 17.52 1.62 -4.89
C THR A 58 18.12 2.74 -5.74
N GLN A 59 17.38 3.84 -5.93
CA GLN A 59 17.86 4.98 -6.69
C GLN A 59 18.97 5.74 -5.94
N ASP A 60 18.83 5.90 -4.62
CA ASP A 60 19.83 6.53 -3.76
C ASP A 60 21.12 5.69 -3.71
N ASP A 61 21.00 4.36 -3.54
CA ASP A 61 22.13 3.45 -3.60
C ASP A 61 22.87 3.52 -4.94
N ALA A 62 22.13 3.57 -6.05
CA ALA A 62 22.72 3.71 -7.39
C ALA A 62 23.43 5.06 -7.57
N TYR A 63 22.87 6.14 -7.02
CA TYR A 63 23.52 7.46 -7.02
C TYR A 63 24.83 7.43 -6.22
N LEU A 64 24.80 6.91 -5.00
CA LEU A 64 25.97 6.83 -4.12
C LEU A 64 27.08 5.94 -4.70
N GLN A 65 26.72 4.81 -5.33
CA GLN A 65 27.68 3.95 -6.03
C GLN A 65 28.32 4.62 -7.26
N GLY A 66 27.63 5.60 -7.86
CA GLY A 66 28.13 6.34 -9.02
C GLY A 66 29.04 7.52 -8.66
N LEU A 67 29.17 7.87 -7.38
CA LEU A 67 30.02 8.98 -6.93
C LEU A 67 31.47 8.53 -6.74
N GLU A 68 32.42 9.36 -7.17
CA GLU A 68 33.83 9.22 -6.82
C GLU A 68 34.03 9.41 -5.30
N ASP A 69 34.97 8.69 -4.69
CA ASP A 69 35.22 8.67 -3.23
C ASP A 69 35.28 10.06 -2.58
N TYR A 70 35.91 11.03 -3.27
CA TYR A 70 35.96 12.42 -2.82
C TYR A 70 34.56 13.04 -2.69
N ASN A 71 33.72 12.88 -3.72
CA ASN A 71 32.36 13.42 -3.74
C ASN A 71 31.45 12.68 -2.75
N LEU A 72 31.64 11.36 -2.61
CA LEU A 72 30.91 10.54 -1.64
C LEU A 72 31.20 11.01 -0.20
N CYS A 73 32.47 11.30 0.11
CA CYS A 73 32.87 11.84 1.41
C CYS A 73 32.24 13.22 1.68
N LEU A 74 32.23 14.11 0.70
CA LEU A 74 31.60 15.43 0.85
C LEU A 74 30.10 15.34 1.12
N GLU A 75 29.41 14.44 0.40
CA GLU A 75 27.98 14.19 0.56
C GLU A 75 27.66 13.72 1.99
N TYR A 76 28.45 12.77 2.51
CA TYR A 76 28.32 12.26 3.88
C TYR A 76 28.59 13.33 4.95
N LEU A 77 29.67 14.12 4.80
CA LEU A 77 30.01 15.18 5.77
C LEU A 77 29.00 16.34 5.74
N ARG A 78 28.44 16.66 4.56
CA ARG A 78 27.38 17.67 4.41
C ARG A 78 26.14 17.30 5.21
N ASN A 79 25.69 16.04 5.13
CA ASN A 79 24.54 15.57 5.91
C ASN A 79 24.84 15.46 7.42
N SER A 80 26.12 15.33 7.79
CA SER A 80 26.57 15.21 9.19
C SER A 80 26.95 16.54 9.85
N GLY A 81 26.96 17.66 9.11
CA GLY A 81 27.35 18.98 9.63
C GLY A 81 28.84 19.12 9.99
N MET A 82 29.70 18.28 9.42
CA MET A 82 31.14 18.22 9.71
C MET A 82 31.98 19.01 8.68
N GLN A 83 33.22 19.37 9.03
CA GLN A 83 34.10 20.17 8.17
C GLN A 83 34.69 19.33 7.02
N HIS A 84 34.64 19.87 5.80
CA HIS A 84 35.04 19.18 4.56
C HIS A 84 36.54 18.88 4.40
N THR A 85 37.38 19.31 5.34
CA THR A 85 38.85 19.18 5.23
C THR A 85 39.34 17.73 5.27
N GLU A 86 38.55 16.80 5.82
CA GLU A 86 38.92 15.38 5.89
C GLU A 86 38.84 14.69 4.51
N CYS A 87 37.96 15.16 3.62
CA CYS A 87 37.77 14.58 2.29
C CYS A 87 38.87 14.95 1.29
N GLU A 88 39.64 16.02 1.56
CA GLU A 88 40.74 16.46 0.68
C GLU A 88 41.80 15.36 0.47
N GLN A 89 41.94 14.45 1.43
CA GLN A 89 42.85 13.29 1.34
C GLN A 89 42.42 12.26 0.28
N LEU A 90 41.15 12.24 -0.11
CA LEU A 90 40.60 11.34 -1.12
C LEU A 90 40.68 11.93 -2.54
N ARG A 91 41.07 13.21 -2.67
CA ARG A 91 41.17 13.90 -3.96
C ARG A 91 42.32 13.30 -4.77
N GLY A 92 41.98 12.54 -5.81
CA GLY A 92 42.95 11.92 -6.72
C GLY A 92 43.35 10.50 -6.37
N VAL A 93 42.70 9.85 -5.40
CA VAL A 93 42.93 8.43 -5.06
C VAL A 93 42.47 7.47 -6.17
N HIS A 94 41.57 7.92 -7.06
CA HIS A 94 41.09 7.17 -8.23
C HIS A 94 41.84 7.49 -9.54
N LYS A 95 42.97 8.24 -9.49
CA LYS A 95 43.84 8.44 -10.65
C LYS A 95 44.89 7.31 -10.74
N GLU A 96 44.46 6.13 -11.18
CA GLU A 96 45.34 5.13 -11.82
C GLU A 96 44.84 4.80 -13.22
#